data_AF-A0A857DF92-F1
#
_entry.id   AF-A0A857DF92-F1
#
_cell.length_a   1.000
_cell.length_b   1.000
_cell.length_c   1.000
_cell.angle_alpha   90.00
_cell.angle_beta   90.00
_cell.angle_gamma   90.00
#
_symmetry.space_group_name_H-M   'P 1'
#
loop_
_entity.id
_entity.type
_entity.pdbx_description
1 polymer ?
#
loop_
_entity_poly.entity_id
_entity_poly.type
_entity_poly.pdbx_seq_one_letter_code
_entity_poly.pdbx_strand_id
1 'polypeptide(L)'
;MENSKKLEELKKACLEKKAIATELYQKIGNGILQRDFKLLIEKYNISENDKSFEFKIYDDVLEIIDRREAAFLWGFGVILDNNLRLGDAFKFNNKIYSVSFIDSITDPQIIIEIEKVILEYNDTIAYLTENPEYTSYIYHYECDHEELKCKDIFEVYQNVMNRLDV
;
A
#
# COMPACT_ATOMS: atom_id res chain seq x y z
N MET A 1 -27.76 -3.99 26.98
CA MET A 1 -26.49 -4.49 27.55
C MET A 1 -25.75 -5.41 26.58
N GLU A 2 -26.41 -6.42 26.02
CA GLU A 2 -25.79 -7.39 25.09
C GLU A 2 -25.23 -6.75 23.81
N ASN A 3 -25.99 -5.87 23.14
CA ASN A 3 -25.53 -5.17 21.94
C ASN A 3 -24.34 -4.24 22.19
N SER A 4 -24.22 -3.65 23.39
CA SER A 4 -23.10 -2.77 23.73
C SER A 4 -21.81 -3.57 23.88
N LYS A 5 -21.86 -4.76 24.48
CA LYS A 5 -20.69 -5.63 24.60
C LYS A 5 -20.26 -6.18 23.23
N LYS A 6 -21.23 -6.65 22.44
CA LYS A 6 -20.99 -7.15 21.07
C LYS A 6 -20.35 -6.07 20.18
N LEU A 7 -20.81 -4.82 20.26
CA LEU A 7 -20.26 -3.72 19.49
C LEU A 7 -18.77 -3.48 19.79
N GLU A 8 -18.39 -3.44 21.07
CA GLU A 8 -16.99 -3.23 21.47
C GLU A 8 -16.08 -4.40 21.05
N GLU A 9 -16.57 -5.64 21.14
CA GLU A 9 -15.83 -6.82 20.64
C GLU A 9 -15.59 -6.73 19.12
N LEU A 10 -16.61 -6.32 18.36
CA LEU A 10 -16.51 -6.17 16.91
C LEU A 10 -15.58 -5.02 16.50
N LYS A 11 -15.63 -3.86 17.17
CA LYS A 11 -14.71 -2.74 16.90
C LYS A 11 -13.26 -3.17 17.05
N LYS A 12 -12.93 -3.84 18.15
CA LYS A 12 -11.60 -4.38 18.41
C LYS A 12 -11.17 -5.37 17.32
N ALA A 13 -12.03 -6.34 17.01
CA ALA A 13 -11.74 -7.31 15.95
C ALA A 13 -11.53 -6.63 14.58
N CYS A 14 -12.31 -5.60 14.27
CA CYS A 14 -12.18 -4.84 13.03
C CYS A 14 -10.82 -4.13 12.93
N LEU A 15 -10.38 -3.47 14.01
CA LEU A 15 -9.07 -2.80 14.07
C LEU A 15 -7.91 -3.80 13.97
N GLU A 16 -8.00 -4.93 14.67
CA GLU A 16 -7.00 -6.00 14.60
C GLU A 16 -6.90 -6.57 13.17
N LYS A 17 -8.03 -6.81 12.52
CA LYS A 17 -8.07 -7.33 11.14
C LYS A 17 -7.53 -6.34 10.12
N LYS A 18 -7.84 -5.06 10.27
CA LYS A 18 -7.23 -3.99 9.48
C LYS A 18 -5.70 -4.04 9.60
N ALA A 19 -5.17 -4.08 10.82
CA ALA A 19 -3.72 -4.09 11.06
C ALA A 19 -3.04 -5.31 10.40
N ILE A 20 -3.63 -6.51 10.53
CA ILE A 20 -3.11 -7.74 9.90
C ILE A 20 -3.13 -7.62 8.37
N ALA A 21 -4.24 -7.15 7.79
CA ALA A 21 -4.36 -6.98 6.34
C ALA A 21 -3.31 -5.99 5.80
N THR A 22 -3.13 -4.86 6.49
CA THR A 22 -2.08 -3.88 6.17
C THR A 22 -0.71 -4.52 6.25
N GLU A 23 -0.33 -5.15 7.37
CA GLU A 23 1.00 -5.76 7.55
C GLU A 23 1.32 -6.80 6.46
N LEU A 24 0.35 -7.66 6.11
CA LEU A 24 0.52 -8.64 5.04
C LEU A 24 0.75 -7.97 3.68
N TYR A 25 -0.03 -6.92 3.39
CA TYR A 25 0.11 -6.16 2.15
C TYR A 25 1.49 -5.50 2.06
N GLN A 26 1.94 -4.82 3.13
CA GLN A 26 3.26 -4.18 3.19
C GLN A 26 4.40 -5.19 3.04
N LYS A 27 4.25 -6.39 3.65
CA LYS A 27 5.24 -7.46 3.53
C LYS A 27 5.37 -7.95 2.08
N ILE A 28 4.25 -8.12 1.38
CA ILE A 28 4.25 -8.52 -0.03
C ILE A 28 4.86 -7.42 -0.90
N GLY A 29 4.43 -6.16 -0.71
CA GLY A 29 4.98 -4.99 -1.42
C GLY A 29 6.50 -4.88 -1.25
N ASN A 30 7.01 -4.96 -0.02
CA ASN A 30 8.45 -4.96 0.25
C ASN A 30 9.19 -6.12 -0.42
N GLY A 31 8.60 -7.32 -0.43
CA GLY A 31 9.17 -8.47 -1.13
C GLY A 31 9.29 -8.25 -2.65
N ILE A 32 8.26 -7.66 -3.26
CA ILE A 32 8.26 -7.26 -4.67
C ILE A 32 9.35 -6.22 -4.93
N LEU A 33 9.40 -5.15 -4.14
CA LEU A 33 10.39 -4.09 -4.28
C LEU A 33 11.83 -4.62 -4.19
N GLN A 34 12.12 -5.46 -3.19
CA GLN A 34 13.45 -6.04 -3.02
C GLN A 34 13.87 -6.92 -4.20
N ARG A 35 12.96 -7.79 -4.68
CA ARG A 35 13.19 -8.65 -5.83
C ARG A 35 13.43 -7.82 -7.09
N ASP A 36 12.55 -6.88 -7.38
CA ASP A 36 12.56 -6.09 -8.60
C ASP A 36 13.75 -5.12 -8.63
N PHE A 37 14.12 -4.55 -7.48
CA PHE A 37 15.32 -3.71 -7.37
C PHE A 37 16.61 -4.49 -7.67
N LYS A 38 16.70 -5.75 -7.22
CA LYS A 38 17.82 -6.63 -7.59
C LYS A 38 17.89 -6.85 -9.11
N LEU A 39 16.76 -7.10 -9.76
CA LEU A 39 16.69 -7.24 -11.23
C LEU A 39 17.09 -5.95 -11.94
N LEU A 40 16.72 -4.79 -11.40
CA LEU A 40 17.11 -3.48 -11.93
C LEU A 40 18.63 -3.29 -11.90
N ILE A 41 19.26 -3.57 -10.75
CA ILE A 41 20.73 -3.48 -10.57
C ILE A 41 21.43 -4.41 -11.55
N GLU A 42 20.98 -5.66 -11.66
CA GLU A 42 21.57 -6.65 -12.57
C GLU A 42 21.48 -6.21 -14.04
N LYS A 43 20.36 -5.61 -14.45
CA LYS A 43 20.13 -5.19 -15.84
C LYS A 43 20.92 -3.95 -16.25
N TYR A 44 20.93 -2.91 -15.41
CA TYR A 44 21.55 -1.62 -15.75
C TYR A 44 22.93 -1.42 -15.13
N ASN A 45 23.44 -2.41 -14.40
CA ASN A 45 24.72 -2.33 -13.69
C ASN A 45 24.82 -1.06 -12.83
N ILE A 46 23.73 -0.75 -12.11
CA ILE A 46 23.64 0.43 -11.25
C ILE A 46 24.72 0.30 -10.17
N SER A 47 25.71 1.19 -10.21
CA SER A 47 26.79 1.20 -9.23
C SER A 47 26.33 1.91 -7.97
N GLU A 48 26.57 1.31 -6.81
CA GLU A 48 26.40 1.99 -5.51
C GLU A 48 27.26 3.27 -5.38
N ASN A 49 28.28 3.43 -6.24
CA ASN A 49 29.16 4.60 -6.27
C ASN A 49 28.67 5.70 -7.24
N ASP A 50 27.56 5.51 -7.96
CA ASP A 50 26.98 6.55 -8.80
C ASP A 50 26.33 7.62 -7.91
N LYS A 51 26.99 8.77 -7.77
CA LYS A 51 26.48 9.89 -6.95
C LYS A 51 25.26 10.58 -7.55
N SER A 52 24.88 10.22 -8.77
CA SER A 52 23.75 10.81 -9.50
C SER A 52 22.40 10.31 -9.01
N PHE A 53 22.35 9.09 -8.46
CA PHE A 53 21.13 8.49 -7.96
C PHE A 53 21.33 7.76 -6.65
N GLU A 54 20.36 7.86 -5.76
CA GLU A 54 20.31 7.07 -4.53
C GLU A 54 18.96 6.35 -4.46
N PHE A 55 19.00 5.03 -4.35
CA PHE A 55 17.82 4.17 -4.29
C PHE A 55 17.65 3.65 -2.86
N LYS A 56 16.45 3.74 -2.31
CA LYS A 56 16.10 3.23 -0.99
C LYS A 56 14.74 2.56 -1.03
N ILE A 57 14.56 1.54 -0.20
CA ILE A 57 13.24 0.98 0.10
C ILE A 57 12.95 1.35 1.55
N TYR A 58 11.90 2.12 1.77
CA TYR A 58 11.45 2.54 3.09
C TYR A 58 9.93 2.45 3.16
N ASP A 59 9.41 1.77 4.19
CA ASP A 59 7.97 1.65 4.47
C ASP A 59 7.14 1.31 3.23
N ASP A 60 7.47 0.22 2.52
CA ASP A 60 6.80 -0.26 1.29
C ASP A 60 6.86 0.65 0.05
N VAL A 61 7.70 1.69 0.10
CA VAL A 61 7.95 2.63 -1.00
C VAL A 61 9.38 2.48 -1.51
N LEU A 62 9.53 2.47 -2.84
CA LEU A 62 10.80 2.67 -3.51
C LEU A 62 11.05 4.18 -3.67
N GLU A 63 12.00 4.67 -2.88
CA GLU A 63 12.52 6.03 -2.99
C GLU A 63 13.69 6.09 -3.97
N ILE A 64 13.64 7.03 -4.92
CA ILE A 64 14.72 7.31 -5.85
C ILE A 64 15.05 8.80 -5.75
N ILE A 65 16.23 9.12 -5.23
CA ILE A 65 16.72 10.48 -5.14
C ILE A 65 17.59 10.75 -6.38
N ASP A 66 17.08 11.58 -7.28
CA ASP A 66 17.82 12.08 -8.44
C ASP A 66 18.64 13.32 -8.03
N ARG A 67 19.97 13.23 -8.17
CA ARG A 67 20.94 14.24 -7.76
C ARG A 67 21.65 14.90 -8.93
N ARG A 68 21.22 14.66 -10.18
CA ARG A 68 21.90 15.19 -11.39
C ARG A 68 21.84 16.72 -11.48
N GLU A 69 20.81 17.34 -10.92
CA GLU A 69 20.67 18.81 -10.82
C GLU A 69 20.22 19.23 -9.42
N ALA A 70 18.95 19.62 -9.26
CA ALA A 70 18.31 19.82 -7.96
C ALA A 70 17.87 18.45 -7.43
N ALA A 71 18.23 18.14 -6.18
CA ALA A 71 17.85 16.88 -5.55
C ALA A 71 16.32 16.72 -5.57
N PHE A 72 15.83 15.69 -6.26
CA PHE A 72 14.41 15.37 -6.33
C PHE A 72 14.14 13.96 -5.82
N LEU A 73 13.13 13.82 -4.97
CA LEU A 73 12.70 12.53 -4.43
C LEU A 73 11.50 11.99 -5.21
N TRP A 74 11.67 10.82 -5.81
CA TRP A 74 10.59 10.00 -6.32
C TRP A 74 10.22 8.94 -5.30
N GLY A 75 8.93 8.69 -5.09
CA GLY A 75 8.43 7.64 -4.20
C GLY A 75 7.40 6.78 -4.92
N PHE A 76 7.76 5.53 -5.20
CA PHE A 76 6.90 4.58 -5.89
C PHE A 76 6.40 3.48 -4.95
N GLY A 77 5.09 3.43 -4.70
CA GLY A 77 4.43 2.34 -4.00
C GLY A 77 4.02 1.22 -4.96
N VAL A 78 3.91 0.00 -4.44
CA VAL A 78 3.38 -1.15 -5.20
C VAL A 78 1.87 -1.26 -4.99
N ILE A 79 1.12 -1.27 -6.08
CA ILE A 79 -0.33 -1.52 -6.08
C ILE A 79 -0.58 -2.92 -6.65
N LEU A 80 -1.19 -3.80 -5.86
CA LEU A 80 -1.59 -5.13 -6.31
C LEU A 80 -2.86 -5.06 -7.18
N ASP A 81 -2.92 -5.81 -8.28
CA ASP A 81 -4.04 -5.78 -9.25
C ASP A 81 -5.33 -6.47 -8.77
N ASN A 82 -5.73 -6.29 -7.50
CA ASN A 82 -6.98 -6.85 -6.97
C ASN A 82 -7.74 -5.86 -6.09
N ASN A 83 -9.06 -6.00 -6.08
CA ASN A 83 -9.96 -5.25 -5.20
C ASN A 83 -9.87 -5.77 -3.76
N LEU A 84 -8.72 -5.56 -3.13
CA LEU A 84 -8.47 -5.93 -1.74
C LEU A 84 -8.98 -4.86 -0.79
N ARG A 85 -9.58 -5.28 0.32
CA ARG A 85 -9.98 -4.37 1.38
C ARG A 85 -8.75 -3.95 2.19
N LEU A 86 -8.13 -2.87 1.76
CA LEU A 86 -7.05 -2.18 2.48
C LEU A 86 -7.50 -0.81 2.99
N GLY A 87 -8.61 -0.32 2.43
CA GLY A 87 -9.14 1.00 2.71
C GLY A 87 -9.57 1.16 4.16
N ASP A 88 -9.41 2.40 4.63
CA ASP A 88 -9.84 2.78 5.98
C ASP A 88 -11.31 3.22 6.00
N ALA A 89 -11.95 3.49 4.86
CA ALA A 89 -13.27 4.11 4.84
C ALA A 89 -14.40 3.11 4.58
N PHE A 90 -15.56 3.26 5.23
CA PHE A 90 -16.79 2.52 4.95
C PHE A 90 -18.02 3.43 5.08
N LYS A 91 -19.17 3.04 4.51
CA LYS A 91 -20.36 3.88 4.48
C LYS A 91 -21.43 3.34 5.43
N PHE A 92 -21.92 4.20 6.32
CA PHE A 92 -23.05 3.89 7.21
C PHE A 92 -23.99 5.10 7.28
N ASN A 93 -25.30 4.91 7.20
CA ASN A 93 -26.30 5.99 7.26
C ASN A 93 -25.98 7.21 6.35
N ASN A 94 -25.57 6.94 5.11
CA ASN A 94 -25.15 7.94 4.12
C ASN A 94 -23.95 8.82 4.51
N LYS A 95 -23.19 8.42 5.54
CA LYS A 95 -21.94 9.06 5.95
C LYS A 95 -20.78 8.10 5.73
N ILE A 96 -19.62 8.68 5.43
CA ILE A 96 -18.36 7.95 5.34
C ILE A 96 -17.71 7.97 6.71
N TYR A 97 -17.36 6.79 7.21
CA TYR A 97 -16.64 6.57 8.45
C TYR A 97 -15.27 6.01 8.16
N SER A 98 -14.31 6.32 9.02
CA SER A 98 -13.00 5.68 9.01
C SER A 98 -12.96 4.57 10.07
N VAL A 99 -12.41 3.42 9.69
CA VAL A 99 -12.16 2.26 10.54
C VAL A 99 -11.18 2.65 11.64
N SER A 100 -10.17 3.49 11.36
CA SER A 100 -9.27 4.06 12.39
C SER A 100 -10.01 4.77 13.52
N PHE A 101 -11.19 5.31 13.26
CA PHE A 101 -12.01 6.03 14.25
C PHE A 101 -13.27 5.26 14.64
N ILE A 102 -13.33 3.95 14.40
CA ILE A 102 -14.52 3.13 14.68
C ILE A 102 -14.89 3.12 16.16
N ASP A 103 -13.90 3.28 17.05
CA ASP A 103 -14.09 3.37 18.50
C ASP A 103 -14.96 4.55 18.92
N SER A 104 -14.89 5.66 18.16
CA SER A 104 -15.69 6.86 18.41
C SER A 104 -17.18 6.70 18.13
N ILE A 105 -17.57 5.61 17.45
CA ILE A 105 -18.95 5.39 17.01
C ILE A 105 -19.74 4.68 18.11
N THR A 106 -20.81 5.30 18.59
CA THR A 106 -21.64 4.76 19.68
C THR A 106 -22.97 4.16 19.21
N ASP A 107 -23.34 4.36 17.94
CA ASP A 107 -24.60 3.88 17.37
C ASP A 107 -24.61 2.35 17.23
N PRO A 108 -25.45 1.60 17.98
CA PRO A 108 -25.49 0.14 17.92
C PRO A 108 -25.95 -0.41 16.56
N GLN A 109 -26.59 0.39 15.71
CA GLN A 109 -27.02 -0.05 14.38
C GLN A 109 -25.85 -0.29 13.42
N ILE A 110 -24.65 0.21 13.75
CA ILE A 110 -23.46 0.00 12.93
C ILE A 110 -22.94 -1.43 12.95
N ILE A 111 -23.37 -2.26 13.91
CA ILE A 111 -22.91 -3.65 14.10
C ILE A 111 -22.85 -4.44 12.79
N ILE A 112 -23.92 -4.39 11.99
CA ILE A 112 -24.01 -5.13 10.72
C ILE A 112 -22.94 -4.64 9.73
N GLU A 113 -22.63 -3.35 9.74
CA GLU A 113 -21.64 -2.79 8.84
C GLU A 113 -20.22 -3.13 9.29
N ILE A 114 -19.95 -3.14 10.60
CA ILE A 114 -18.66 -3.62 11.14
C ILE A 114 -18.46 -5.11 10.80
N GLU A 115 -19.50 -5.94 10.91
CA GLU A 115 -19.43 -7.36 10.55
C GLU A 115 -19.08 -7.56 9.07
N LYS A 116 -19.62 -6.75 8.15
CA LYS A 116 -19.24 -6.78 6.74
C LYS A 116 -17.79 -6.37 6.52
N VAL A 117 -17.35 -5.28 7.14
CA VAL A 117 -15.96 -4.80 7.02
C VAL A 117 -14.98 -5.87 7.54
N ILE A 118 -15.32 -6.56 8.64
CA ILE A 118 -14.53 -7.69 9.15
C ILE A 118 -14.47 -8.84 8.13
N LEU A 119 -15.59 -9.17 7.48
CA LEU A 119 -15.64 -10.21 6.46
C LEU A 119 -14.71 -9.86 5.28
N GLU A 120 -14.80 -8.63 4.77
CA GLU A 120 -13.94 -8.13 3.70
C GLU A 120 -12.43 -8.17 4.07
N TYR A 121 -12.09 -7.86 5.32
CA TYR A 121 -10.72 -8.03 5.81
C TYR A 121 -10.32 -9.51 5.92
N ASN A 122 -11.21 -10.40 6.35
CA ASN A 122 -10.91 -11.83 6.39
C ASN A 122 -10.61 -12.38 4.99
N ASP A 123 -11.43 -12.00 4.00
CA ASP A 123 -11.21 -12.39 2.60
C ASP A 123 -9.86 -11.86 2.09
N THR A 124 -9.53 -10.61 2.41
CA THR A 124 -8.25 -10.00 2.06
C THR A 124 -7.07 -10.71 2.73
N ILE A 125 -7.16 -11.01 4.02
CA ILE A 125 -6.12 -11.72 4.78
C ILE A 125 -5.90 -13.12 4.21
N ALA A 126 -6.98 -13.87 3.96
CA ALA A 126 -6.91 -15.21 3.39
C ALA A 126 -6.21 -15.17 2.03
N TYR A 127 -6.65 -14.26 1.16
CA TYR A 127 -6.08 -14.09 -0.16
C TYR A 127 -4.59 -13.72 -0.13
N LEU A 128 -4.18 -12.74 0.69
CA LEU A 128 -2.77 -12.35 0.81
C LEU A 128 -1.90 -13.47 1.42
N THR A 129 -2.46 -14.27 2.32
CA THR A 129 -1.75 -15.42 2.94
C THR A 129 -1.52 -16.55 1.93
N GLU A 130 -2.49 -16.82 1.05
CA GLU A 130 -2.41 -17.86 0.02
C GLU A 130 -1.52 -17.45 -1.17
N ASN A 131 -1.30 -16.15 -1.37
CA ASN A 131 -0.57 -15.61 -2.52
C ASN A 131 0.66 -14.76 -2.10
N PRO A 132 1.67 -15.35 -1.42
CA PRO A 132 2.84 -14.61 -0.95
C PRO A 132 3.78 -14.18 -2.08
N GLU A 133 3.72 -14.84 -3.24
CA GLU A 133 4.53 -14.52 -4.43
C GLU A 133 3.68 -13.84 -5.49
N TYR A 134 3.27 -12.60 -5.22
CA TYR A 134 2.45 -11.84 -6.13
C TYR A 134 3.19 -11.48 -7.43
N THR A 135 2.47 -11.61 -8.55
CA THR A 135 3.03 -11.41 -9.90
C THR A 135 2.25 -10.40 -10.76
N SER A 136 1.07 -9.97 -10.32
CA SER A 136 0.26 -8.93 -10.99
C SER A 136 0.19 -7.69 -10.12
N TYR A 137 0.99 -6.68 -10.45
CA TYR A 137 1.07 -5.43 -9.71
C TYR A 137 1.58 -4.32 -10.63
N ILE A 138 1.35 -3.08 -10.21
CA ILE A 138 1.91 -1.88 -10.84
C ILE A 138 2.64 -1.04 -9.80
N TYR A 139 3.53 -0.18 -10.29
CA TYR A 139 4.14 0.88 -9.51
C TYR A 139 3.34 2.16 -9.67
N HIS A 140 3.12 2.86 -8.57
CA HIS A 140 2.42 4.12 -8.54
C HIS A 140 3.28 5.18 -7.87
N TYR A 141 3.56 6.26 -8.60
CA TYR A 141 4.20 7.44 -8.03
C TYR A 141 3.14 8.24 -7.27
N GLU A 142 3.28 8.33 -5.95
CA GLU A 142 2.38 9.13 -5.13
C GLU A 142 2.95 10.54 -4.96
N CYS A 143 2.40 11.49 -5.72
CA CYS A 143 2.66 12.91 -5.57
C CYS A 143 1.37 13.70 -5.73
N ASP A 144 1.19 14.74 -4.91
CA ASP A 144 0.00 15.61 -4.93
C ASP A 144 -0.23 16.34 -6.27
N HIS A 145 0.75 16.30 -7.17
CA HIS A 145 0.77 17.08 -8.41
C HIS A 145 0.83 16.25 -9.69
N GLU A 146 1.10 14.94 -9.59
CA GLU A 146 1.27 14.06 -10.75
C GLU A 146 0.84 12.64 -10.41
N GLU A 147 0.06 12.02 -11.31
CA GLU A 147 -0.27 10.60 -11.24
C GLU A 147 0.53 9.86 -12.32
N LEU A 148 1.58 9.14 -11.91
CA LEU A 148 2.38 8.32 -12.81
C LEU A 148 2.26 6.85 -12.40
N LYS A 149 1.87 6.01 -13.38
CA LYS A 149 1.78 4.56 -13.23
C LYS A 149 2.79 3.88 -14.13
N CYS A 150 3.56 2.96 -13.57
CA CYS A 150 4.57 2.19 -14.28
C CYS A 150 4.24 0.70 -14.13
N LYS A 151 4.29 -0.07 -15.21
CA LYS A 151 3.95 -1.50 -15.19
C LYS A 151 5.01 -2.36 -14.51
N ASP A 152 6.25 -1.88 -14.43
CA ASP A 152 7.38 -2.60 -13.86
C ASP A 152 8.49 -1.62 -13.39
N ILE A 153 9.47 -2.16 -12.66
CA ILE A 153 10.61 -1.40 -12.13
C ILE A 153 11.50 -0.79 -13.22
N PHE A 154 11.51 -1.36 -14.43
CA PHE A 154 12.31 -0.84 -15.52
C PHE A 154 11.66 0.41 -16.11
N GLU A 155 10.33 0.44 -16.21
CA GLU A 155 9.57 1.63 -16.59
C GLU A 155 9.68 2.73 -15.54
N VAL A 156 9.67 2.39 -14.24
CA VAL A 156 10.01 3.35 -13.16
C VAL A 156 11.36 3.99 -13.43
N TYR A 157 12.40 3.18 -13.63
CA TYR A 157 13.75 3.69 -13.90
C TYR A 157 13.79 4.58 -15.15
N GLN A 158 13.18 4.17 -16.26
CA GLN A 158 13.16 4.97 -17.49
C GLN A 158 12.48 6.33 -17.29
N ASN A 159 11.35 6.39 -16.58
CA ASN A 159 10.68 7.66 -16.29
C ASN A 159 11.56 8.59 -15.45
N VAL A 160 12.22 8.08 -14.41
CA VAL A 160 13.17 8.86 -13.61
C VAL A 160 14.34 9.37 -14.47
N MET A 161 14.90 8.50 -15.32
CA MET A 161 16.05 8.87 -16.17
C MET A 161 15.68 9.97 -17.17
N ASN A 162 14.48 9.92 -17.77
CA ASN A 162 14.03 10.81 -18.85
C ASN A 162 13.53 12.18 -18.38
N ARG A 163 13.39 12.41 -17.07
CA ARG A 163 12.94 13.71 -16.56
C ARG A 163 13.82 14.90 -16.99
N LEU A 164 15.10 14.67 -17.26
CA LEU A 164 16.02 15.73 -17.69
C LEU A 164 15.78 16.23 -19.13
N ASP A 165 14.85 15.61 -19.89
CA ASP A 165 14.53 16.03 -21.27
C ASP A 165 13.33 17.02 -21.35
N VAL A 166 12.91 17.64 -20.24
CA VAL A 166 11.82 18.65 -20.19
C VAL A 166 12.32 20.01 -19.70
#